data_AF-A0A924AV88-F1
#
_entry.id   AF-A0A924AV88-F1
#
_cell.length_a   1.000
_cell.length_b   1.000
_cell.length_c   1.000
_cell.angle_alpha   90.00
_cell.angle_beta   90.00
_cell.angle_gamma   90.00
#
_symmetry.space_group_name_H-M   'P 1'
#
loop_
_entity.id
_entity.type
_entity.pdbx_description
1 polymer ?
#
loop_
_entity_poly.entity_id
_entity_poly.type
_entity_poly.pdbx_seq_one_letter_code
_entity_poly.pdbx_strand_id
1 'polypeptide(L)'
;MQRNAGKMDHLIDDLLEFSKMGRKEIRKLEINMEQLVYGVIEDINTSTAHKSHISINTLLPVYADRSLLTQVWINLISNAIKYSGKKETSQIEIGSAIQDNHEIIYYVKDNGAGFSMDYVDKLFCVFQRLHSNKEFEGTGIGLAIVQRIINRHGGKVWAEGKVNEGATFYFTLPISEHAPFALS
;
A
#
# COMPACT_ATOMS: atom_id res chain seq x y z
N MET A 1 -6.74 -9.54 -30.63
CA MET A 1 -7.64 -10.05 -29.56
C MET A 1 -6.89 -10.62 -28.34
N GLN A 2 -5.60 -10.31 -28.11
CA GLN A 2 -4.82 -10.86 -26.97
C GLN A 2 -4.75 -9.98 -25.72
N ARG A 3 -5.25 -8.74 -25.75
CA ARG A 3 -5.19 -7.79 -24.61
C ARG A 3 -6.26 -8.02 -23.53
N ASN A 4 -7.31 -8.81 -23.81
CA ASN A 4 -8.41 -9.06 -22.88
C ASN A 4 -8.19 -10.31 -22.01
N ALA A 5 -7.45 -11.32 -22.49
CA ALA A 5 -7.23 -12.57 -21.77
C ALA A 5 -6.39 -12.34 -20.49
N GLY A 6 -5.23 -11.69 -20.60
CA GLY A 6 -4.37 -11.42 -19.44
C GLY A 6 -4.99 -10.48 -18.39
N LYS A 7 -5.91 -9.59 -18.80
CA LYS A 7 -6.64 -8.71 -17.84
C LYS A 7 -7.64 -9.49 -17.01
N MET A 8 -8.25 -10.53 -17.58
CA MET A 8 -9.20 -11.38 -16.89
C MET A 8 -8.48 -12.37 -15.97
N ASP A 9 -7.31 -12.88 -16.38
CA ASP A 9 -6.47 -13.75 -15.55
C ASP A 9 -5.99 -13.03 -14.27
N HIS A 10 -5.47 -11.80 -14.38
CA HIS A 10 -5.06 -11.01 -13.20
C HIS A 10 -6.23 -10.68 -12.26
N LEU A 11 -7.44 -10.44 -12.80
CA LEU A 11 -8.62 -10.21 -11.98
C LEU A 11 -9.05 -11.47 -11.22
N ILE A 12 -8.97 -12.64 -11.87
CA ILE A 12 -9.28 -13.93 -11.25
C ILE A 12 -8.26 -14.24 -10.16
N ASP A 13 -6.97 -14.01 -10.42
CA ASP A 13 -5.90 -14.22 -9.45
C ASP A 13 -6.05 -13.29 -8.23
N ASP A 14 -6.23 -11.98 -8.44
CA ASP A 14 -6.47 -11.01 -7.36
C ASP A 14 -7.70 -11.39 -6.51
N LEU A 15 -8.78 -11.85 -7.17
CA LEU A 15 -10.00 -12.28 -6.50
C LEU A 15 -9.82 -13.59 -5.72
N LEU A 16 -9.11 -14.56 -6.29
CA LEU A 16 -8.79 -15.83 -5.62
C LEU A 16 -7.88 -15.58 -4.42
N GLU A 17 -6.90 -14.70 -4.55
CA GLU A 17 -6.00 -14.31 -3.46
C GLU A 17 -6.76 -13.62 -2.34
N PHE A 18 -7.62 -12.64 -2.70
CA PHE A 18 -8.52 -11.99 -1.75
C PHE A 18 -9.42 -13.02 -1.05
N SER A 19 -10.04 -13.96 -1.78
CA SER A 19 -10.89 -14.99 -1.19
C SER A 19 -10.14 -15.90 -0.19
N LYS A 20 -8.92 -16.33 -0.55
CA LYS A 20 -8.08 -17.21 0.28
C LYS A 20 -7.51 -16.52 1.52
N MET A 21 -7.30 -15.21 1.48
CA MET A 21 -6.71 -14.42 2.58
C MET A 21 -7.49 -14.48 3.90
N GLY A 22 -8.78 -14.87 3.90
CA GLY A 22 -9.57 -14.98 5.14
C GLY A 22 -9.30 -16.22 5.98
N ARG A 23 -8.71 -17.28 5.40
CA ARG A 23 -8.70 -18.61 6.02
C ARG A 23 -7.33 -19.03 6.59
N LYS A 24 -6.28 -18.29 6.26
CA LYS A 24 -4.90 -18.65 6.61
C LYS A 24 -4.49 -17.98 7.92
N GLU A 25 -3.99 -18.72 8.90
CA GLU A 25 -3.49 -18.17 10.16
C GLU A 25 -2.36 -17.12 9.92
N ILE A 26 -2.37 -16.03 10.68
CA ILE A 26 -1.33 -14.99 10.61
C ILE A 26 -0.12 -15.45 11.40
N ARG A 27 1.05 -15.48 10.77
CA ARG A 27 2.31 -15.81 11.45
C ARG A 27 3.10 -14.53 11.68
N LYS A 28 2.98 -13.97 12.89
CA LYS A 28 3.68 -12.73 13.24
C LYS A 28 5.13 -13.03 13.63
N LEU A 29 6.05 -12.25 13.07
CA LEU A 29 7.47 -12.25 13.37
C LEU A 29 7.92 -10.78 13.47
N GLU A 30 9.08 -10.54 14.07
CA GLU A 30 9.70 -9.22 14.00
C GLU A 30 10.15 -8.93 12.56
N ILE A 31 9.74 -7.79 12.04
CA ILE A 31 10.03 -7.35 10.68
C ILE A 31 10.87 -6.08 10.76
N ASN A 32 12.06 -6.14 10.16
CA ASN A 32 12.78 -4.94 9.75
C ASN A 32 12.03 -4.30 8.57
N MET A 33 11.32 -3.21 8.84
CA MET A 33 10.46 -2.57 7.84
C MET A 33 11.26 -1.92 6.72
N GLU A 34 12.44 -1.35 7.01
CA GLU A 34 13.34 -0.80 6.00
C GLU A 34 13.73 -1.88 4.99
N GLN A 35 14.25 -3.02 5.46
CA GLN A 35 14.67 -4.11 4.59
C GLN A 35 13.52 -4.62 3.71
N LEU A 36 12.31 -4.71 4.27
CA LEU A 36 11.13 -5.13 3.52
C LEU A 36 10.79 -4.11 2.42
N VAL A 37 10.71 -2.83 2.76
CA VAL A 37 10.35 -1.76 1.81
C VAL A 37 11.40 -1.60 0.72
N TYR A 38 12.69 -1.65 1.06
CA TYR A 38 13.78 -1.61 0.07
C TYR A 38 13.68 -2.78 -0.91
N GLY A 39 13.44 -4.00 -0.43
CA GLY A 39 13.26 -5.16 -1.31
C GLY A 39 12.09 -5.01 -2.28
N VAL A 40 10.95 -4.49 -1.79
CA VAL A 40 9.79 -4.21 -2.65
C VAL A 40 10.11 -3.15 -3.71
N ILE A 41 10.84 -2.09 -3.35
CA ILE A 41 11.23 -1.04 -4.30
C ILE A 41 12.18 -1.59 -5.37
N GLU A 42 13.13 -2.42 -4.98
CA GLU A 42 14.06 -3.09 -5.90
C GLU A 42 13.29 -3.95 -6.89
N ASP A 43 12.41 -4.83 -6.42
CA ASP A 43 11.57 -5.70 -7.25
C ASP A 43 10.74 -4.87 -8.25
N ILE A 44 10.08 -3.80 -7.79
CA ILE A 44 9.30 -2.93 -8.67
C ILE A 44 10.19 -2.25 -9.71
N ASN A 45 11.34 -1.70 -9.32
CA ASN A 45 12.25 -0.99 -10.23
C ASN A 45 12.81 -1.90 -11.33
N THR A 46 13.00 -3.21 -11.08
CA THR A 46 13.42 -4.14 -12.13
C THR A 46 12.37 -4.32 -13.23
N SER A 47 11.10 -4.04 -12.93
CA SER A 47 9.96 -4.25 -13.82
C SER A 47 9.51 -3.00 -14.58
N THR A 48 10.02 -1.80 -14.22
CA THR A 48 9.54 -0.52 -14.76
C THR A 48 10.65 0.32 -15.40
N ALA A 49 10.40 0.83 -16.62
CA ALA A 49 11.34 1.71 -17.32
C ALA A 49 11.39 3.15 -16.74
N HIS A 50 10.33 3.61 -16.06
CA HIS A 50 10.25 4.92 -15.45
C HIS A 50 10.66 4.87 -13.97
N LYS A 51 11.75 5.55 -13.60
CA LYS A 51 12.22 5.63 -12.22
C LYS A 51 11.56 6.81 -11.51
N SER A 52 10.80 6.52 -10.46
CA SER A 52 10.28 7.54 -9.54
C SER A 52 11.36 7.94 -8.53
N HIS A 53 11.36 9.19 -8.07
CA HIS A 53 12.22 9.61 -6.97
C HIS A 53 11.54 9.20 -5.65
N ILE A 54 12.09 8.18 -4.98
CA ILE A 54 11.54 7.65 -3.72
C ILE A 54 12.48 8.04 -2.58
N SER A 55 11.97 8.84 -1.64
CA SER A 55 12.65 9.17 -0.39
C SER A 55 12.06 8.33 0.75
N ILE A 56 12.92 7.65 1.50
CA ILE A 56 12.54 6.81 2.64
C ILE A 56 13.02 7.50 3.92
N ASN A 57 12.08 7.94 4.74
CA ASN A 57 12.30 8.36 6.12
C ASN A 57 12.36 7.11 7.03
N THR A 58 12.63 7.29 8.33
CA THR A 58 12.71 6.18 9.29
C THR A 58 11.48 5.26 9.22
N LEU A 59 11.73 3.95 9.09
CA LEU A 59 10.71 2.91 9.13
C LEU A 59 10.88 2.04 10.36
N LEU A 60 9.99 2.24 11.33
CA LEU A 60 9.99 1.51 12.58
C LEU A 60 9.68 0.03 12.33
N PRO A 61 10.37 -0.90 13.01
CA PRO A 61 10.09 -2.34 12.91
C PRO A 61 8.76 -2.69 13.58
N VAL A 62 8.20 -3.86 13.26
CA VAL A 62 6.90 -4.29 13.79
C VAL A 62 6.78 -5.81 13.88
N TYR A 63 5.86 -6.29 14.72
CA TYR A 63 5.51 -7.70 14.83
C TYR A 63 4.28 -8.03 13.96
N ALA A 64 4.51 -8.58 12.76
CA ALA A 64 3.46 -8.83 11.78
C ALA A 64 3.81 -10.00 10.84
N ASP A 65 2.89 -10.37 9.95
CA ASP A 65 3.16 -11.38 8.93
C ASP A 65 3.88 -10.74 7.73
N ARG A 66 5.12 -11.17 7.51
CA ARG A 66 6.00 -10.60 6.48
C ARG A 66 5.41 -10.71 5.09
N SER A 67 4.80 -11.84 4.75
CA SER A 67 4.24 -12.06 3.41
C SER A 67 3.07 -11.13 3.14
N LEU A 68 2.21 -10.92 4.13
CA LEU A 68 1.06 -10.03 4.02
C LEU A 68 1.50 -8.56 3.97
N LEU A 69 2.48 -8.15 4.79
CA LEU A 69 3.00 -6.78 4.69
C LEU A 69 3.73 -6.50 3.39
N THR A 70 4.48 -7.45 2.83
CA THR A 70 5.03 -7.32 1.48
C THR A 70 3.95 -6.97 0.46
N GLN A 71 2.78 -7.62 0.54
CA GLN A 71 1.66 -7.32 -0.35
C GLN A 71 1.05 -5.93 -0.11
N VAL A 72 0.97 -5.47 1.15
CA VAL A 72 0.54 -4.09 1.45
C VAL A 72 1.46 -3.08 0.77
N TRP A 73 2.77 -3.24 0.95
CA TRP A 73 3.77 -2.33 0.38
C TRP A 73 3.80 -2.36 -1.14
N ILE A 74 3.72 -3.54 -1.77
CA ILE A 74 3.61 -3.64 -3.24
C ILE A 74 2.40 -2.84 -3.73
N ASN A 75 1.24 -2.99 -3.10
CA ASN A 75 0.02 -2.28 -3.51
C ASN A 75 0.14 -0.76 -3.34
N LEU A 76 0.65 -0.28 -2.20
CA LEU A 76 0.77 1.15 -1.93
C LEU A 76 1.83 1.81 -2.81
N ILE A 77 3.02 1.20 -2.94
CA ILE A 77 4.13 1.76 -3.71
C ILE A 77 3.83 1.71 -5.21
N SER A 78 3.25 0.61 -5.72
CA SER A 78 2.84 0.55 -7.13
C SER A 78 1.73 1.54 -7.46
N ASN A 79 0.80 1.81 -6.54
CA ASN A 79 -0.19 2.87 -6.70
C ASN A 79 0.48 4.24 -6.75
N ALA A 80 1.38 4.55 -5.82
CA ALA A 80 2.11 5.81 -5.79
C ALA A 80 2.86 6.06 -7.12
N ILE A 81 3.63 5.08 -7.61
CA ILE A 81 4.35 5.16 -8.90
C ILE A 81 3.38 5.34 -10.07
N LYS A 82 2.30 4.57 -10.11
CA LYS A 82 1.29 4.62 -11.17
C LYS A 82 0.63 5.99 -11.25
N TYR A 83 0.15 6.53 -10.11
CA TYR A 83 -0.62 7.78 -10.08
C TYR A 83 0.25 9.04 -10.19
N SER A 84 1.54 8.93 -9.88
CA SER A 84 2.54 9.99 -10.12
C SER A 84 3.21 9.94 -11.49
N GLY A 85 3.06 8.84 -12.25
CA GLY A 85 3.74 8.63 -13.53
C GLY A 85 3.42 9.61 -14.67
N LYS A 86 2.43 10.50 -14.50
CA LYS A 86 2.15 11.61 -15.44
C LYS A 86 2.80 12.93 -15.06
N LYS A 87 3.45 13.00 -13.89
CA LYS A 87 4.20 14.17 -13.46
C LYS A 87 5.57 14.17 -14.13
N GLU A 88 6.08 15.36 -14.43
CA GLU A 88 7.44 15.54 -14.97
C GLU A 88 8.50 14.94 -14.02
N THR A 89 8.30 15.12 -12.71
CA THR A 89 9.06 14.44 -11.68
C THR A 89 8.10 13.70 -10.75
N SER A 90 8.09 12.37 -10.83
CA SER A 90 7.40 11.51 -9.87
C SER A 90 8.15 11.54 -8.54
N GLN A 91 7.50 12.01 -7.48
CA GLN A 91 8.04 12.09 -6.13
C GLN A 91 7.19 11.26 -5.19
N ILE A 92 7.85 10.37 -4.45
CA ILE A 92 7.22 9.49 -3.48
C ILE A 92 7.99 9.57 -2.17
N GLU A 93 7.28 9.78 -1.07
CA GLU A 93 7.83 9.85 0.27
C GLU A 93 7.22 8.72 1.12
N ILE A 94 8.07 7.94 1.78
CA ILE A 94 7.66 6.80 2.61
C ILE A 94 8.25 7.01 4.01
N GLY A 95 7.46 6.79 5.05
CA GLY A 95 7.94 6.94 6.42
C GLY A 95 7.03 6.32 7.47
N SER A 96 7.45 6.45 8.72
CA SER A 96 6.68 6.00 9.87
C SER A 96 6.79 6.95 11.07
N ALA A 97 5.83 6.85 11.99
CA ALA A 97 5.82 7.57 13.26
C ALA A 97 5.08 6.76 14.32
N ILE A 98 5.45 6.95 15.60
CA ILE A 98 4.69 6.42 16.74
C ILE A 98 3.54 7.38 17.03
N GLN A 99 2.36 6.82 17.30
CA GLN A 99 1.18 7.55 17.73
C GLN A 99 0.91 7.27 19.22
N ASP A 100 0.28 8.21 19.93
CA ASP A 100 0.08 8.15 21.40
C ASP A 100 -0.72 6.91 21.87
N ASN A 101 -1.45 6.27 20.97
CA ASN A 101 -2.29 5.09 21.22
C ASN A 101 -1.55 3.74 21.10
N HIS A 102 -0.21 3.73 21.18
CA HIS A 102 0.62 2.52 21.00
C HIS A 102 0.47 1.88 19.60
N GLU A 103 0.21 2.68 18.57
CA GLU A 103 0.23 2.25 17.18
C GLU A 103 1.42 2.88 16.44
N ILE A 104 1.98 2.15 15.48
CA ILE A 104 2.90 2.70 14.48
C ILE A 104 2.09 3.09 13.27
N ILE A 105 2.19 4.35 12.83
CA ILE A 105 1.68 4.79 11.54
C ILE A 105 2.78 4.61 10.50
N TYR A 106 2.43 4.03 9.37
CA TYR A 106 3.22 4.05 8.14
C TYR A 106 2.46 4.84 7.08
N TYR A 107 3.20 5.52 6.21
CA TYR A 107 2.60 6.27 5.11
C TYR A 107 3.38 6.12 3.81
N VAL A 108 2.65 6.28 2.70
CA VAL A 108 3.18 6.45 1.35
C VAL A 108 2.50 7.68 0.75
N LYS A 109 3.29 8.70 0.45
CA LYS A 109 2.85 9.97 -0.12
C LYS A 109 3.37 10.11 -1.53
N ASP A 110 2.52 10.51 -2.46
CA ASP A 110 2.88 10.80 -3.85
C ASP A 110 2.45 12.22 -4.24
N ASN A 111 3.08 12.76 -5.29
CA ASN A 111 2.74 14.07 -5.87
C ASN A 111 1.86 13.97 -7.14
N GLY A 112 1.16 12.84 -7.30
CA GLY A 112 0.49 12.44 -8.53
C GLY A 112 -0.89 13.05 -8.74
N ALA A 113 -1.80 12.25 -9.28
CA ALA A 113 -3.14 12.70 -9.67
C ALA A 113 -4.02 13.10 -8.46
N GLY A 114 -3.76 12.54 -7.28
CA GLY A 114 -4.62 12.72 -6.10
C GLY A 114 -6.07 12.30 -6.33
N PHE A 115 -6.98 12.72 -5.46
CA PHE A 115 -8.42 12.46 -5.59
C PHE A 115 -9.25 13.48 -4.79
N SER A 116 -10.58 13.52 -5.02
CA SER A 116 -11.48 14.30 -4.17
C SER A 116 -11.83 13.52 -2.90
N MET A 117 -11.72 14.18 -1.74
CA MET A 117 -12.06 13.61 -0.44
C MET A 117 -13.53 13.18 -0.33
N ASP A 118 -14.43 13.66 -1.21
CA ASP A 118 -15.82 13.19 -1.30
C ASP A 118 -15.95 11.68 -1.59
N TYR A 119 -14.87 11.06 -2.07
CA TYR A 119 -14.83 9.65 -2.45
C TYR A 119 -13.93 8.81 -1.54
N VAL A 120 -13.39 9.37 -0.45
CA VAL A 120 -12.44 8.68 0.43
C VAL A 120 -13.00 7.37 0.99
N ASP A 121 -14.29 7.37 1.38
CA ASP A 121 -14.98 6.20 1.93
C ASP A 121 -15.10 5.03 0.95
N LYS A 122 -14.95 5.30 -0.35
CA LYS A 122 -15.06 4.30 -1.41
C LYS A 122 -13.71 3.69 -1.76
N LEU A 123 -12.58 4.28 -1.36
CA LEU A 123 -11.23 3.86 -1.79
C LEU A 123 -10.90 2.40 -1.48
N PHE A 124 -11.38 1.90 -0.35
CA PHE A 124 -11.05 0.56 0.14
C PHE A 124 -12.11 -0.50 -0.19
N CYS A 125 -13.19 -0.10 -0.86
CA CYS A 125 -14.19 -1.05 -1.36
C CYS A 125 -13.67 -1.75 -2.62
N VAL A 126 -13.99 -3.03 -2.76
CA VAL A 126 -13.57 -3.84 -3.92
C VAL A 126 -14.17 -3.23 -5.21
N PHE A 127 -13.35 -3.16 -6.27
CA PHE A 127 -13.71 -2.62 -7.58
C PHE A 127 -14.01 -1.11 -7.62
N GLN A 128 -13.84 -0.38 -6.51
CA GLN A 128 -13.98 1.07 -6.53
C GLN A 128 -12.73 1.72 -7.10
N ARG A 129 -12.94 2.72 -7.97
CA ARG A 129 -11.89 3.43 -8.68
C ARG A 129 -12.28 4.88 -8.86
N LEU A 130 -11.35 5.78 -8.54
CA LEU A 130 -11.57 7.22 -8.69
C LEU A 130 -11.08 7.75 -10.04
N HIS A 131 -10.17 7.02 -10.68
CA HIS A 131 -9.64 7.35 -12.01
C HIS A 131 -10.03 6.28 -13.03
N SER A 132 -10.28 6.73 -14.28
CA SER A 132 -10.75 5.84 -15.33
C SER A 132 -9.66 4.85 -15.80
N ASN A 133 -10.06 3.70 -16.34
CA ASN A 133 -9.16 2.72 -16.94
C ASN A 133 -8.33 3.26 -18.12
N LYS A 134 -8.84 4.29 -18.80
CA LYS A 134 -8.11 4.98 -19.86
C LYS A 134 -6.98 5.84 -19.29
N GLU A 135 -7.12 6.23 -18.02
CA GLU A 135 -6.22 7.16 -17.36
C GLU A 135 -5.12 6.44 -16.58
N PHE A 136 -5.46 5.35 -15.89
CA PHE A 136 -4.53 4.47 -15.16
C PHE A 136 -5.05 3.02 -15.18
N GLU A 137 -4.19 2.05 -15.49
CA GLU A 137 -4.56 0.62 -15.50
C GLU A 137 -4.65 0.02 -14.08
N GLY A 138 -5.45 -1.04 -13.91
CA GLY A 138 -5.56 -1.78 -12.63
C GLY A 138 -6.89 -2.51 -12.46
N THR A 139 -6.97 -3.37 -11.44
CA THR A 139 -8.18 -4.17 -11.11
C THR A 139 -9.12 -3.47 -10.13
N GLY A 140 -8.60 -2.55 -9.31
CA GLY A 140 -9.35 -1.88 -8.24
C GLY A 140 -9.50 -2.74 -6.98
N ILE A 141 -8.70 -3.81 -6.84
CA ILE A 141 -8.73 -4.71 -5.68
C ILE A 141 -7.62 -4.38 -4.67
N GLY A 142 -6.52 -3.77 -5.13
CA GLY A 142 -5.32 -3.55 -4.31
C GLY A 142 -5.53 -2.85 -2.97
N LEU A 143 -6.32 -1.77 -2.93
CA LEU A 143 -6.62 -1.09 -1.66
C LEU A 143 -7.53 -1.91 -0.74
N ALA A 144 -8.43 -2.74 -1.30
CA ALA A 144 -9.22 -3.67 -0.50
C ALA A 144 -8.36 -4.79 0.11
N ILE A 145 -7.32 -5.24 -0.59
CA ILE A 145 -6.30 -6.15 -0.05
C ILE A 145 -5.57 -5.49 1.11
N VAL A 146 -5.11 -4.24 0.92
CA VAL A 146 -4.44 -3.45 1.97
C VAL A 146 -5.32 -3.35 3.21
N GLN A 147 -6.56 -2.87 3.07
CA GLN A 147 -7.52 -2.77 4.17
C GLN A 147 -7.70 -4.11 4.89
N ARG A 148 -7.88 -5.20 4.14
CA ARG A 148 -8.11 -6.52 4.73
C ARG A 148 -6.90 -6.99 5.52
N ILE A 149 -5.70 -6.87 4.97
CA ILE A 149 -4.47 -7.30 5.64
C ILE A 149 -4.26 -6.51 6.92
N ILE A 150 -4.39 -5.19 6.86
CA ILE A 150 -4.18 -4.31 8.01
C ILE A 150 -5.23 -4.57 9.10
N ASN A 151 -6.50 -4.73 8.74
CA ASN A 151 -7.56 -5.07 9.69
C ASN A 151 -7.28 -6.41 10.41
N ARG A 152 -6.74 -7.41 9.70
CA ARG A 152 -6.38 -8.69 10.34
C ARG A 152 -5.18 -8.57 11.29
N HIS A 153 -4.35 -7.54 11.14
CA HIS A 153 -3.28 -7.22 12.08
C HIS A 153 -3.75 -6.34 13.25
N GLY A 154 -5.02 -5.93 13.27
CA GLY A 154 -5.59 -5.05 14.28
C GLY A 154 -5.35 -3.55 14.01
N GLY A 155 -4.89 -3.21 12.81
CA GLY A 155 -4.64 -1.82 12.40
C GLY A 155 -5.80 -1.17 11.66
N LYS A 156 -5.56 0.05 11.18
CA LYS A 156 -6.49 0.87 10.39
C LYS A 156 -5.82 1.37 9.14
N VAL A 157 -6.59 1.73 8.12
CA VAL A 157 -6.08 2.39 6.90
C VAL A 157 -6.95 3.60 6.59
N TRP A 158 -6.33 4.63 6.04
CA TRP A 158 -7.02 5.82 5.56
C TRP A 158 -6.17 6.49 4.48
N ALA A 159 -6.72 7.50 3.82
CA ALA A 159 -6.01 8.27 2.82
C ALA A 159 -6.45 9.71 2.84
N GLU A 160 -5.52 10.59 2.49
CA GLU A 160 -5.75 12.01 2.26
C GLU A 160 -5.30 12.33 0.85
N GLY A 161 -6.02 13.21 0.15
CA GLY A 161 -5.65 13.53 -1.23
C GLY A 161 -6.29 14.81 -1.71
N LYS A 162 -5.66 15.39 -2.72
CA LYS A 162 -6.18 16.56 -3.42
C LYS A 162 -5.90 16.44 -4.91
N VAL A 163 -6.93 16.66 -5.71
CA VAL A 163 -6.88 16.52 -7.17
C VAL A 163 -5.70 17.35 -7.72
N ASN A 164 -4.84 16.69 -8.50
CA ASN A 164 -3.60 17.19 -9.09
C ASN A 164 -2.47 17.59 -8.12
N GLU A 165 -2.64 17.41 -6.81
CA GLU A 165 -1.61 17.71 -5.79
C GLU A 165 -1.03 16.44 -5.16
N GLY A 166 -1.65 15.28 -5.41
CA GLY A 166 -1.19 13.98 -4.93
C GLY A 166 -2.06 13.41 -3.82
N ALA A 167 -1.56 12.34 -3.21
CA ALA A 167 -2.24 11.63 -2.15
C ALA A 167 -1.25 11.10 -1.12
N THR A 168 -1.72 10.91 0.11
CA THR A 168 -1.02 10.15 1.15
C THR A 168 -1.91 9.04 1.63
N PHE A 169 -1.41 7.81 1.55
CA PHE A 169 -2.05 6.62 2.08
C PHE A 169 -1.36 6.24 3.38
N TYR A 170 -2.18 5.92 4.38
CA TYR A 170 -1.72 5.60 5.71
C TYR A 170 -2.23 4.24 6.14
N PHE A 171 -1.44 3.56 6.96
CA PHE A 171 -1.92 2.43 7.74
C PHE A 171 -1.28 2.40 9.13
N THR A 172 -2.00 1.83 10.09
CA THR A 172 -1.45 1.57 11.42
C THR A 172 -1.18 0.09 11.65
N LEU A 173 -0.25 -0.20 12.54
CA LEU A 173 -0.08 -1.51 13.15
C LEU A 173 0.10 -1.34 14.67
N PRO A 174 -0.50 -2.20 15.51
CA PRO A 174 -0.28 -2.17 16.95
C PRO A 174 1.20 -2.43 17.27
N ILE A 175 1.76 -1.67 18.19
CA ILE A 175 3.06 -2.01 18.79
C ILE A 175 2.86 -3.28 19.62
N SER A 176 3.65 -4.31 19.35
CA SER A 176 3.64 -5.52 20.18
C SER A 176 4.18 -5.18 21.57
N GLU A 177 3.56 -5.72 22.62
CA GLU A 177 4.09 -5.61 24.00
C GLU A 177 5.53 -6.15 24.13
N HIS A 178 5.95 -7.00 23.19
CA HIS A 178 7.29 -7.58 23.15
C HIS A 178 8.27 -6.77 22.27
N ALA A 179 7.86 -5.62 21.74
CA ALA A 179 8.73 -4.77 20.93
C ALA A 179 9.78 -4.09 21.83
N PRO A 180 11.06 -4.02 21.41
CA PRO A 180 12.14 -3.46 22.23
C PRO A 180 12.00 -1.94 22.52
N PHE A 181 11.02 -1.27 21.90
CA PHE A 181 10.67 0.14 22.10
C PHE A 181 9.24 0.32 22.61
N ALA A 182 8.59 -0.74 23.10
CA ALA A 182 7.35 -0.61 23.85
C ALA A 182 7.64 0.27 25.08
N LEU A 183 7.03 1.45 25.13
CA LEU A 183 7.22 2.41 26.22
C LEU A 183 6.74 1.77 27.52
N SER A 184 7.67 1.62 28.46
CA SER A 184 7.44 1.23 29.85
C SER A 184 6.60 2.25 30.61
#